data_AF-A0A0S7B7A9-F1
#
_entry.id   AF-A0A0S7B7A9-F1
#
_cell.length_a   1.000
_cell.length_b   1.000
_cell.length_c   1.000
_cell.angle_alpha   90.00
_cell.angle_beta   90.00
_cell.angle_gamma   90.00
#
_symmetry.space_group_name_H-M   'P 1'
#
loop_
_entity.id
_entity.type
_entity.pdbx_description
1 polymer ?
#
loop_
_entity_poly.entity_id
_entity_poly.type
_entity_poly.pdbx_seq_one_letter_code
_entity_poly.pdbx_strand_id
1 'polypeptide(L)'
;MTDEDNKQKKPLTRDQILKAETGPKVYQLPSGLTLRVAFISWGMLREIKKSVESVSGGDKERVFTEKVISWMLRGSDQKDFHAFSIEDQRQLIEIAVEVWGCEEEYEQFAEIEKPEVRFYQAVEQQERELAKQLSEYVSAITANLASAIAPLKNVQMELSSSMKGMLEQFGGVSKIGEVFQNLNAHAVEQMGDIYRLQSPILGIAEELSKMQRSLVSPAQSTLLESLGGTITSYQNLMKDVLPVERFSVLPDSVRYYPTIEMRNSSILAARWVEENNSQQQEEIITPENTELLTWLENLDPSFPNMLLGAEQTIYSPNPDHCRHFASSHRELSTHILHLLAPDEAVKKWTTDPNHFDKDSKPTRKARLKFIARNHSNDTFVDFLIKDFENQMALLNADEHRRTQEYTEKVLIALHKRFLSMLGFIKEITSSHS
;
A
#
# COMPACT_ATOMS: atom_id res chain seq x y z
N MET A 1 46.99 0.85 19.12
CA MET A 1 45.89 -0.09 18.90
C MET A 1 44.77 0.71 18.30
N THR A 2 44.56 0.51 17.01
CA THR A 2 43.81 1.36 16.08
C THR A 2 42.35 0.94 15.97
N ASP A 3 41.50 1.94 15.70
CA ASP A 3 40.07 1.87 15.38
C ASP A 3 39.73 0.94 14.20
N GLU A 4 39.65 -0.39 14.40
CA GLU A 4 39.15 -1.32 13.36
C GLU A 4 37.93 -2.18 13.75
N ASP A 5 37.37 -2.05 14.95
CA ASP A 5 36.28 -2.92 15.42
C ASP A 5 34.86 -2.33 15.31
N ASN A 6 34.60 -1.48 14.31
CA ASN A 6 33.23 -1.02 14.05
C ASN A 6 32.88 -1.10 12.56
N LYS A 7 32.98 -2.31 11.98
CA LYS A 7 32.23 -2.62 10.77
C LYS A 7 30.75 -2.72 11.16
N GLN A 8 30.05 -1.58 11.05
CA GLN A 8 28.59 -1.55 10.97
C GLN A 8 28.16 -2.64 9.98
N LYS A 9 27.39 -3.62 10.48
CA LYS A 9 26.71 -4.63 9.66
C LYS A 9 25.99 -3.89 8.54
N LYS A 10 26.36 -4.16 7.28
CA LYS A 10 25.65 -3.57 6.16
C LYS A 10 24.24 -4.18 6.16
N PRO A 11 23.17 -3.38 6.30
CA PRO A 11 21.82 -3.89 6.15
C PRO A 11 21.68 -4.52 4.76
N LEU A 12 20.97 -5.66 4.68
CA LEU A 12 20.63 -6.28 3.41
C LEU A 12 19.96 -5.22 2.53
N THR A 13 20.56 -4.95 1.37
CA THR A 13 20.04 -3.94 0.47
C THR A 13 18.71 -4.41 -0.12
N ARG A 14 17.82 -3.46 -0.40
CA ARG A 14 16.54 -3.71 -1.10
C ARG A 14 16.74 -4.55 -2.36
N ASP A 15 17.84 -4.36 -3.10
CA ASP A 15 18.19 -5.18 -4.26
C ASP A 15 18.62 -6.61 -3.90
N GLN A 16 19.26 -6.86 -2.77
CA GLN A 16 19.57 -8.22 -2.32
C GLN A 16 18.31 -8.98 -1.86
N ILE A 17 17.33 -8.26 -1.31
CA ILE A 17 16.02 -8.80 -0.92
C ILE A 17 15.10 -8.98 -2.15
N LEU A 18 15.21 -8.10 -3.16
CA LEU A 18 14.31 -8.05 -4.32
C LEU A 18 14.87 -8.68 -5.61
N LYS A 19 16.18 -8.96 -5.73
CA LYS A 19 16.76 -9.69 -6.90
C LYS A 19 16.42 -11.19 -6.87
N ALA A 20 15.15 -11.51 -6.64
CA ALA A 20 14.53 -12.80 -6.89
C ALA A 20 14.24 -13.04 -8.39
N GLU A 21 14.74 -12.19 -9.29
CA GLU A 21 14.85 -12.47 -10.73
C GLU A 21 16.18 -13.17 -11.06
N THR A 22 16.38 -14.34 -10.50
CA THR A 22 17.28 -15.30 -11.15
C THR A 22 16.45 -16.53 -11.48
N GLY A 23 16.32 -16.82 -12.77
CA GLY A 23 15.84 -18.14 -13.21
C GLY A 23 16.65 -19.24 -12.51
N PRO A 24 16.15 -20.48 -12.50
CA PRO A 24 16.79 -21.57 -11.75
C PRO A 24 18.29 -21.62 -12.02
N LYS A 25 19.10 -21.44 -10.97
CA LYS A 25 20.56 -21.51 -11.05
C LYS A 25 20.96 -22.96 -11.26
N VAL A 26 21.99 -23.18 -12.06
CA VAL A 26 22.51 -24.52 -12.35
C VAL A 26 23.76 -24.75 -11.53
N TYR A 27 23.79 -25.83 -10.76
CA TYR A 27 24.93 -26.25 -9.95
C TYR A 27 25.41 -27.63 -10.41
N GLN A 28 26.72 -27.87 -10.34
CA GLN A 28 27.31 -29.18 -10.57
C GLN A 28 27.78 -29.74 -9.23
N LEU A 29 27.29 -30.92 -8.87
CA LEU A 29 27.64 -31.62 -7.65
C LEU A 29 28.97 -32.38 -7.80
N PRO A 30 29.66 -32.72 -6.68
CA PRO A 30 30.85 -33.56 -6.67
C PRO A 30 30.71 -34.89 -7.41
N SER A 31 29.53 -35.51 -7.39
CA SER A 31 29.22 -36.71 -8.19
C SER A 31 29.15 -36.49 -9.71
N GLY A 32 29.25 -35.24 -10.17
CA GLY A 32 29.08 -34.85 -11.57
C GLY A 32 27.63 -34.58 -11.97
N LEU A 33 26.67 -34.78 -11.06
CA LEU A 33 25.26 -34.51 -11.30
C LEU A 33 25.00 -33.00 -11.45
N THR A 34 24.21 -32.63 -12.44
CA THR A 34 23.81 -31.24 -12.68
C THR A 34 22.41 -31.00 -12.13
N LEU A 35 22.25 -29.96 -11.29
CA LEU A 35 21.01 -29.63 -10.62
C LEU A 35 20.48 -28.27 -11.03
N ARG A 36 19.17 -28.15 -11.13
CA ARG A 36 18.45 -26.87 -11.25
C ARG A 36 17.88 -26.52 -9.89
N VAL A 37 18.41 -25.44 -9.32
CA VAL A 37 18.10 -24.94 -8.00
C VAL A 37 17.20 -23.72 -8.15
N ALA A 38 16.02 -23.81 -7.57
CA ALA A 38 15.02 -22.77 -7.59
C ALA A 38 15.01 -21.99 -6.28
N PHE A 39 14.78 -20.68 -6.39
CA PHE A 39 14.74 -19.75 -5.26
C PHE A 39 13.74 -20.20 -4.16
N ILE A 40 14.06 -19.92 -2.91
CA ILE A 40 13.21 -20.18 -1.73
C ILE A 40 12.83 -18.84 -1.10
N SER A 41 11.54 -18.54 -1.08
CA SER A 41 11.07 -17.33 -0.43
C SER A 41 10.89 -17.54 1.08
N TRP A 42 10.89 -16.43 1.83
CA TRP A 42 10.62 -16.46 3.27
C TRP A 42 9.27 -17.09 3.65
N GLY A 43 8.23 -16.89 2.82
CA GLY A 43 6.93 -17.53 3.01
C GLY A 43 7.02 -19.06 2.93
N MET A 44 7.77 -19.58 1.95
CA MET A 44 7.99 -21.02 1.79
C MET A 44 8.73 -21.62 3.00
N LEU A 45 9.71 -20.90 3.54
CA LEU A 45 10.43 -21.33 4.74
C LEU A 45 9.56 -21.39 5.98
N ARG A 46 8.63 -20.45 6.16
CA ARG A 46 7.64 -20.53 7.23
C ARG A 46 6.72 -21.73 7.10
N GLU A 47 6.27 -22.04 5.88
CA GLU A 47 5.44 -23.22 5.64
C GLU A 47 6.20 -24.51 5.95
N ILE A 48 7.47 -24.59 5.54
CA ILE A 48 8.36 -25.71 5.88
C ILE A 48 8.50 -25.82 7.39
N LYS A 49 8.81 -24.72 8.07
CA LYS A 49 8.98 -24.66 9.53
C LYS A 49 7.73 -25.12 10.26
N LYS A 50 6.56 -24.61 9.88
CA LYS A 50 5.26 -25.03 10.41
C LYS A 50 4.99 -26.52 10.18
N SER A 51 5.38 -27.04 9.01
CA SER A 51 5.22 -28.46 8.69
C SER A 51 6.14 -29.39 9.52
N VAL A 52 7.19 -28.85 10.14
CA VAL A 52 8.11 -29.62 11.00
C VAL A 52 7.93 -29.33 12.49
N GLU A 53 7.01 -28.44 12.88
CA GLU A 53 6.74 -28.13 14.30
C GLU A 53 6.19 -29.32 15.09
N SER A 54 5.50 -30.24 14.43
CA SER A 54 4.96 -31.46 15.04
C SER A 54 5.96 -32.63 15.12
N VAL A 55 7.16 -32.46 14.55
CA VAL A 55 8.22 -33.48 14.59
C VAL A 55 8.82 -33.48 16.00
N SER A 56 8.66 -34.58 16.73
CA SER A 56 9.19 -34.75 18.08
C SER A 56 10.63 -35.29 18.06
N GLY A 57 11.48 -34.80 18.95
CA GLY A 57 12.88 -35.22 19.09
C GLY A 57 13.87 -34.45 18.22
N GLY A 58 15.17 -34.71 18.40
CA GLY A 58 16.30 -34.01 17.74
C GLY A 58 16.47 -34.27 16.23
N ASP A 59 15.39 -34.66 15.55
CA ASP A 59 15.32 -34.83 14.08
C ASP A 59 14.72 -33.60 13.39
N LYS A 60 14.22 -32.61 14.13
CA LYS A 60 13.56 -31.42 13.58
C LYS A 60 14.46 -30.66 12.59
N GLU A 61 15.72 -30.46 12.94
CA GLU A 61 16.73 -29.76 12.15
C GLU A 61 17.02 -30.51 10.84
N ARG A 62 17.03 -31.85 10.91
CA ARG A 62 17.25 -32.72 9.76
C ARG A 62 16.08 -32.67 8.79
N VAL A 63 14.85 -32.88 9.29
CA VAL A 63 13.62 -32.87 8.48
C VAL A 63 13.37 -31.48 7.88
N PHE A 64 13.73 -30.42 8.60
CA PHE A 64 13.70 -29.06 8.07
C PHE A 64 14.63 -28.91 6.86
N THR A 65 15.90 -29.28 7.03
CA THR A 65 16.93 -29.19 5.98
C THR A 65 16.53 -30.00 4.75
N GLU A 66 16.05 -31.23 4.95
CA GLU A 66 15.53 -32.12 3.89
C GLU A 66 14.40 -31.44 3.10
N LYS A 67 13.43 -30.82 3.78
CA LYS A 67 12.30 -30.13 3.13
C LYS A 67 12.75 -28.89 2.38
N VAL A 68 13.66 -28.09 2.94
CA VAL A 68 14.23 -26.92 2.26
C VAL A 68 14.91 -27.34 0.96
N ILE A 69 15.75 -28.36 1.01
CA ILE A 69 16.46 -28.87 -0.17
C ILE A 69 15.47 -29.47 -1.19
N SER A 70 14.46 -30.22 -0.74
CA SER A 70 13.42 -30.75 -1.63
C SER A 70 12.67 -29.64 -2.38
N TRP A 71 12.33 -28.55 -1.68
CA TRP A 71 11.71 -27.37 -2.29
C TRP A 71 12.64 -26.62 -3.24
N MET A 72 13.93 -26.53 -2.91
CA MET A 72 14.98 -25.99 -3.78
C MET A 72 15.06 -26.76 -5.11
N LEU A 73 14.95 -28.09 -5.04
CA LEU A 73 15.08 -29.02 -6.16
C LEU A 73 13.75 -29.28 -6.90
N ARG A 74 12.69 -28.51 -6.66
CA ARG A 74 11.37 -28.72 -7.29
C ARG A 74 11.39 -28.76 -8.83
N GLY A 75 12.38 -28.15 -9.47
CA GLY A 75 12.62 -28.16 -10.92
C GLY A 75 13.64 -29.20 -11.41
N SER A 76 14.13 -30.08 -10.54
CA SER A 76 15.08 -31.15 -10.85
C SER A 76 14.39 -32.53 -10.84
N ASP A 77 14.95 -33.49 -11.58
CA ASP A 77 14.42 -34.85 -11.68
C ASP A 77 14.61 -35.67 -10.39
N GLN A 78 15.69 -35.39 -9.65
CA GLN A 78 15.95 -35.95 -8.33
C GLN A 78 15.66 -34.90 -7.24
N LYS A 79 14.83 -35.28 -6.27
CA LYS A 79 14.38 -34.41 -5.17
C LYS A 79 14.53 -35.04 -3.78
N ASP A 80 14.82 -36.33 -3.73
CA ASP A 80 15.04 -37.05 -2.49
C ASP A 80 16.45 -36.77 -1.99
N PHE A 81 16.55 -36.06 -0.86
CA PHE A 81 17.82 -35.70 -0.23
C PHE A 81 18.67 -36.94 0.11
N HIS A 82 18.04 -38.05 0.51
CA HIS A 82 18.75 -39.26 0.89
C HIS A 82 19.26 -40.08 -0.31
N ALA A 83 18.79 -39.78 -1.52
CA ALA A 83 19.29 -40.42 -2.73
C ALA A 83 20.64 -39.86 -3.21
N PHE A 84 21.10 -38.75 -2.62
CA PHE A 84 22.40 -38.15 -2.92
C PHE A 84 23.53 -38.77 -2.08
N SER A 85 24.76 -38.73 -2.59
CA SER A 85 25.94 -39.12 -1.82
C SER A 85 26.17 -38.18 -0.63
N ILE A 86 26.91 -38.62 0.39
CA ILE A 86 27.19 -37.79 1.58
C ILE A 86 27.88 -36.46 1.19
N GLU A 87 28.77 -36.50 0.20
CA GLU A 87 29.48 -35.31 -0.28
C GLU A 87 28.53 -34.36 -1.03
N ASP A 88 27.64 -34.91 -1.85
CA ASP A 88 26.61 -34.13 -2.54
C ASP A 88 25.59 -33.53 -1.54
N GLN A 89 25.24 -34.26 -0.48
CA GLN A 89 24.35 -33.78 0.58
C GLN A 89 24.94 -32.56 1.29
N ARG A 90 26.25 -32.58 1.59
CA ARG A 90 26.97 -31.43 2.14
C ARG A 90 26.94 -30.23 1.17
N GLN A 91 27.27 -30.47 -0.10
CA GLN A 91 27.24 -29.42 -1.11
C GLN A 91 25.84 -28.82 -1.29
N LEU A 92 24.78 -29.63 -1.20
CA LEU A 92 23.40 -29.17 -1.26
C LEU A 92 23.02 -28.26 -0.10
N ILE A 93 23.55 -28.51 1.10
CA ILE A 93 23.37 -27.63 2.26
C ILE A 93 24.09 -26.30 2.04
N GLU A 94 25.34 -26.32 1.54
CA GLU A 94 26.07 -25.09 1.21
C GLU A 94 25.35 -24.26 0.14
N ILE A 95 24.80 -24.91 -0.89
CA ILE A 95 23.97 -24.25 -1.89
C ILE A 95 22.71 -23.66 -1.24
N ALA A 96 22.08 -24.38 -0.30
CA ALA A 96 20.91 -23.86 0.42
C ALA A 96 21.26 -22.64 1.29
N VAL A 97 22.45 -22.62 1.89
CA VAL A 97 23.01 -21.46 2.63
C VAL A 97 23.16 -20.25 1.69
N GLU A 98 23.77 -20.44 0.52
CA GLU A 98 23.95 -19.38 -0.50
C GLU A 98 22.60 -18.87 -1.04
N VAL A 99 21.70 -19.80 -1.37
CA VAL A 99 20.39 -19.48 -1.96
C VAL A 99 19.51 -18.74 -0.96
N TRP A 100 19.63 -19.03 0.33
CA TRP A 100 18.92 -18.33 1.39
C TRP A 100 19.59 -17.01 1.79
N GLY A 101 20.90 -16.88 1.58
CA GLY A 101 21.66 -15.70 1.99
C GLY A 101 21.92 -15.69 3.50
N CYS A 102 22.31 -16.83 4.08
CA CYS A 102 22.69 -16.95 5.50
C CYS A 102 24.13 -17.41 5.71
N GLU A 103 25.03 -17.13 4.76
CA GLU A 103 26.45 -17.52 4.80
C GLU A 103 27.14 -16.99 6.07
N GLU A 104 26.89 -15.73 6.42
CA GLU A 104 27.52 -15.10 7.59
C GLU A 104 27.04 -15.75 8.90
N GLU A 105 25.74 -16.04 9.03
CA GLU A 105 25.17 -16.75 10.18
C GLU A 105 25.65 -18.21 10.21
N TYR A 106 25.74 -18.86 9.05
CA TYR A 106 26.26 -20.21 8.95
C TYR A 106 27.71 -20.27 9.45
N GLU A 107 28.57 -19.32 9.06
CA GLU A 107 29.94 -19.22 9.57
C GLU A 107 30.03 -18.96 11.08
N GLN A 108 29.08 -18.23 11.66
CA GLN A 108 29.03 -18.03 13.12
C GLN A 108 28.78 -19.31 13.91
N PHE A 109 28.19 -20.33 13.28
CA PHE A 109 27.92 -21.63 13.88
C PHE A 109 28.94 -22.72 13.48
N ALA A 110 30.18 -22.34 13.11
CA ALA A 110 31.23 -23.28 12.69
C ALA A 110 31.56 -24.38 13.71
N GLU A 111 31.30 -24.13 15.00
CA GLU A 111 31.50 -25.10 16.09
C GLU A 111 30.54 -26.30 16.01
N ILE A 112 29.48 -26.22 15.20
CA ILE A 112 28.46 -27.27 15.05
C ILE A 112 28.87 -28.23 13.94
N GLU A 113 29.27 -29.43 14.33
CA GLU A 113 29.77 -30.47 13.41
C GLU A 113 28.71 -30.95 12.40
N LYS A 114 27.43 -30.91 12.76
CA LYS A 114 26.33 -31.37 11.89
C LYS A 114 25.85 -30.23 10.98
N PRO A 115 26.07 -30.31 9.66
CA PRO A 115 25.74 -29.21 8.75
C PRO A 115 24.23 -28.91 8.67
N GLU A 116 23.35 -29.89 8.89
CA GLU A 116 21.89 -29.69 8.94
C GLU A 116 21.48 -28.86 10.15
N VAL A 117 22.10 -29.14 11.31
CA VAL A 117 21.85 -28.39 12.55
C VAL A 117 22.40 -26.98 12.42
N ARG A 118 23.61 -26.86 11.86
CA ARG A 118 24.25 -25.56 11.58
C ARG A 118 23.41 -24.70 10.64
N PHE A 119 22.89 -25.30 9.56
CA PHE A 119 22.02 -24.61 8.61
C PHE A 119 20.71 -24.17 9.25
N TYR A 120 20.05 -25.06 9.99
CA TYR A 120 18.82 -24.73 10.71
C TYR A 120 19.01 -23.53 11.67
N GLN A 121 20.11 -23.51 12.43
CA GLN A 121 20.40 -22.40 13.35
C GLN A 121 20.73 -21.10 12.62
N ALA A 122 21.47 -21.16 11.52
CA ALA A 122 21.74 -20.00 10.67
C ALA A 122 20.45 -19.39 10.12
N VAL A 123 19.54 -20.22 9.62
CA VAL A 123 18.22 -19.79 9.15
C VAL A 123 17.40 -19.20 10.29
N GLU A 124 17.41 -19.82 11.48
CA GLU A 124 16.65 -19.31 12.63
C GLU A 124 17.18 -17.95 13.10
N GLN A 125 18.50 -17.75 13.13
CA GLN A 125 19.11 -16.48 13.47
C GLN A 125 18.76 -15.40 12.44
N GLN A 126 18.86 -15.71 11.15
CA GLN A 126 18.52 -14.79 10.08
C GLN A 126 17.03 -14.41 10.10
N GLU A 127 16.13 -15.36 10.41
CA GLU A 127 14.71 -15.07 10.62
C GLU A 127 14.47 -14.16 11.81
N ARG A 128 15.20 -14.34 12.93
CA ARG A 128 15.07 -13.48 14.11
C ARG A 128 15.54 -12.05 13.81
N GLU A 129 16.65 -11.90 13.10
CA GLU A 129 17.17 -10.59 12.72
C GLU A 129 16.24 -9.89 11.71
N LEU A 130 15.75 -10.61 10.70
CA LEU A 130 14.75 -10.09 9.77
C LEU A 130 13.45 -9.69 10.49
N ALA A 131 12.98 -10.51 11.43
CA ALA A 131 11.80 -10.20 12.24
C ALA A 131 12.02 -8.95 13.11
N LYS A 132 13.22 -8.78 13.68
CA LYS A 132 13.60 -7.60 14.45
C LYS A 132 13.62 -6.35 13.57
N GLN A 133 14.26 -6.41 12.41
CA GLN A 133 14.32 -5.29 11.46
C GLN A 133 12.93 -4.90 10.95
N LEU A 134 12.10 -5.88 10.60
CA LEU A 134 10.70 -5.63 10.22
C LEU A 134 9.91 -5.02 11.38
N SER A 135 10.10 -5.49 12.61
CA SER A 135 9.44 -4.94 13.80
C SER A 135 9.87 -3.49 14.07
N GLU A 136 11.16 -3.18 14.01
CA GLU A 136 11.69 -1.82 14.16
C GLU A 136 11.16 -0.88 13.07
N TYR A 137 11.13 -1.35 11.82
CA TYR A 137 10.62 -0.59 10.69
C TYR A 137 9.10 -0.35 10.79
N VAL A 138 8.31 -1.37 11.14
CA VAL A 138 6.87 -1.23 11.41
C VAL A 138 6.64 -0.26 12.56
N SER A 139 7.42 -0.37 13.64
CA SER A 139 7.34 0.54 14.79
C SER A 139 7.61 1.99 14.38
N ALA A 140 8.62 2.22 13.53
CA ALA A 140 8.91 3.55 12.99
C ALA A 140 7.76 4.08 12.13
N ILE A 141 7.16 3.25 11.26
CA ILE A 141 5.99 3.63 10.46
C ILE A 141 4.80 3.95 11.37
N THR A 142 4.49 3.10 12.35
CA THR A 142 3.40 3.32 13.30
C THR A 142 3.62 4.59 14.11
N ALA A 143 4.85 4.89 14.53
CA ALA A 143 5.19 6.12 15.23
C ALA A 143 5.01 7.36 14.34
N ASN A 144 5.48 7.29 13.09
CA ASN A 144 5.26 8.35 12.10
C ASN A 144 3.78 8.59 11.85
N LEU A 145 2.99 7.51 11.77
CA LEU A 145 1.56 7.59 11.57
C LEU A 145 0.83 8.14 12.81
N ALA A 146 1.20 7.71 14.02
CA ALA A 146 0.67 8.26 15.25
C ALA A 146 0.97 9.76 15.36
N SER A 147 2.18 10.18 14.96
CA SER A 147 2.56 11.59 14.84
C SER A 147 1.73 12.31 13.77
N ALA A 148 1.42 11.66 12.65
CA ALA A 148 0.55 12.19 11.62
C ALA A 148 -0.92 12.23 12.07
N ILE A 149 -1.37 11.41 13.02
CA ILE A 149 -2.78 11.37 13.47
C ILE A 149 -3.02 12.28 14.67
N ALA A 150 -2.03 12.47 15.55
CA ALA A 150 -2.17 13.31 16.75
C ALA A 150 -2.75 14.72 16.46
N PRO A 151 -2.33 15.43 15.39
CA PRO A 151 -2.92 16.72 15.04
C PRO A 151 -4.35 16.66 14.48
N LEU A 152 -4.89 15.48 14.10
CA LEU A 152 -6.30 15.37 13.67
C LEU A 152 -7.26 15.66 14.82
N LYS A 153 -6.85 15.41 16.07
CA LYS A 153 -7.65 15.85 17.23
C LYS A 153 -7.77 17.37 17.29
N ASN A 154 -6.75 18.11 16.84
CA ASN A 154 -6.82 19.56 16.73
C ASN A 154 -7.76 19.98 15.61
N VAL A 155 -7.73 19.29 14.47
CA VAL A 155 -8.70 19.48 13.37
C VAL A 155 -10.14 19.24 13.86
N GLN A 156 -10.37 18.22 14.70
CA GLN A 156 -11.68 17.97 15.31
C GLN A 156 -12.13 19.10 16.26
N MET A 157 -11.19 19.65 17.05
CA MET A 157 -11.47 20.82 17.89
C MET A 157 -11.76 22.07 17.05
N GLU A 158 -10.98 22.32 15.99
CA GLU A 158 -11.19 23.40 15.03
C GLU A 158 -12.55 23.27 14.35
N LEU A 159 -12.91 22.08 13.87
CA LEU A 159 -14.22 21.78 13.28
C LEU A 159 -15.36 22.05 14.27
N SER A 160 -15.20 21.65 15.54
CA SER A 160 -16.20 21.91 16.58
C SER A 160 -16.34 23.40 16.87
N SER A 161 -15.22 24.13 16.87
CA SER A 161 -15.19 25.59 17.02
C SER A 161 -15.82 26.29 15.82
N SER A 162 -15.52 25.86 14.59
CA SER A 162 -16.12 26.38 13.37
C SER A 162 -17.63 26.14 13.34
N MET A 163 -18.07 24.92 13.68
CA MET A 163 -19.50 24.59 13.76
C MET A 163 -20.21 25.44 14.82
N LYS A 164 -19.58 25.63 16.00
CA LYS A 164 -20.10 26.52 17.04
C LYS A 164 -20.18 27.97 16.55
N GLY A 165 -19.14 28.50 15.92
CA GLY A 165 -19.12 29.85 15.36
C GLY A 165 -20.22 30.05 14.31
N MET A 166 -20.44 29.05 13.46
CA MET A 166 -21.53 29.04 12.49
C MET A 166 -22.90 29.08 13.19
N LEU A 167 -23.13 28.23 14.19
CA LEU A 167 -24.37 28.19 14.99
C LEU A 167 -24.62 29.47 15.80
N GLU A 168 -23.58 30.11 16.33
CA GLU A 168 -23.68 31.39 17.03
C GLU A 168 -24.05 32.53 16.07
N GLN A 169 -23.50 32.52 14.85
CA GLN A 169 -23.94 33.43 13.78
C GLN A 169 -25.41 33.20 13.39
N PHE A 170 -25.92 31.97 13.49
CA PHE A 170 -27.34 31.65 13.28
C PHE A 170 -28.25 32.09 14.44
N GLY A 171 -27.81 31.93 15.69
CA GLY A 171 -28.62 32.18 16.88
C GLY A 171 -28.78 33.66 17.27
N GLY A 172 -27.95 34.55 16.73
CA GLY A 172 -27.82 35.94 17.18
C GLY A 172 -28.70 36.99 16.51
N VAL A 173 -29.51 36.68 15.48
CA VAL A 173 -30.15 37.75 14.67
C VAL A 173 -31.60 37.46 14.29
N SER A 174 -32.50 38.37 14.70
CA SER A 174 -33.88 38.53 14.21
C SER A 174 -33.98 39.02 12.75
N LYS A 175 -32.86 39.05 12.01
CA LYS A 175 -32.76 39.35 10.57
C LYS A 175 -32.29 38.10 9.82
N ILE A 176 -33.25 37.19 9.65
CA ILE A 176 -33.08 35.90 8.98
C ILE A 176 -32.75 36.06 7.48
N GLY A 177 -33.00 37.21 6.85
CA GLY A 177 -32.83 37.37 5.40
C GLY A 177 -31.39 37.51 4.87
N GLU A 178 -30.48 38.19 5.59
CA GLU A 178 -29.14 38.53 5.09
C GLU A 178 -28.08 37.46 5.41
N VAL A 179 -28.21 36.75 6.52
CA VAL A 179 -27.24 35.69 6.93
C VAL A 179 -27.37 34.44 6.04
N PHE A 180 -28.60 34.08 5.64
CA PHE A 180 -28.83 33.01 4.66
C PHE A 180 -28.33 33.36 3.25
N GLN A 181 -28.15 34.64 2.93
CA GLN A 181 -27.52 35.04 1.66
C GLN A 181 -25.99 34.88 1.67
N ASN A 182 -25.36 34.93 2.84
CA ASN A 182 -23.89 34.85 2.97
C ASN A 182 -23.37 33.45 3.36
N LEU A 183 -24.18 32.61 4.01
CA LEU A 183 -23.82 31.23 4.36
C LEU A 183 -24.77 30.26 3.66
N ASN A 184 -24.24 29.47 2.73
CA ASN A 184 -24.99 28.46 2.00
C ASN A 184 -25.44 27.34 2.97
N ALA A 185 -26.75 27.05 3.05
CA ALA A 185 -27.29 25.97 3.90
C ALA A 185 -26.62 24.61 3.61
N HIS A 186 -26.23 24.40 2.35
CA HIS A 186 -25.45 23.25 1.90
C HIS A 186 -24.08 23.14 2.59
N ALA A 187 -23.40 24.28 2.82
CA ALA A 187 -22.11 24.29 3.51
C ALA A 187 -22.25 23.92 5.00
N VAL A 188 -23.36 24.30 5.64
CA VAL A 188 -23.66 23.91 7.03
C VAL A 188 -23.87 22.40 7.13
N GLU A 189 -24.65 21.85 6.20
CA GLU A 189 -24.90 20.40 6.10
C GLU A 189 -23.60 19.63 5.90
N GLN A 190 -22.77 20.05 4.93
CA GLN A 190 -21.47 19.44 4.66
C GLN A 190 -20.52 19.51 5.86
N MET A 191 -20.52 20.60 6.63
CA MET A 191 -19.70 20.69 7.84
C MET A 191 -20.17 19.70 8.92
N GLY A 192 -21.49 19.51 9.05
CA GLY A 192 -22.07 18.47 9.90
C GLY A 192 -21.70 17.06 9.45
N ASP A 193 -21.69 16.80 8.15
CA ASP A 193 -21.27 15.52 7.59
C ASP A 193 -19.77 15.27 7.78
N ILE A 194 -18.91 16.27 7.55
CA ILE A 194 -17.47 16.17 7.82
C ILE A 194 -17.22 15.72 9.26
N TYR A 195 -17.98 16.24 10.23
CA TYR A 195 -17.89 15.81 11.63
C TYR A 195 -18.26 14.33 11.81
N ARG A 196 -19.35 13.87 11.18
CA ARG A 196 -19.78 12.45 11.23
C ARG A 196 -18.75 11.51 10.57
N LEU A 197 -18.08 11.98 9.53
CA LEU A 197 -17.11 11.20 8.76
C LEU A 197 -15.73 11.06 9.44
N GLN A 198 -15.47 11.76 10.55
CA GLN A 198 -14.16 11.71 11.24
C GLN A 198 -13.87 10.37 11.94
N SER A 199 -14.88 9.59 12.32
CA SER A 199 -14.70 8.40 13.16
C SER A 199 -13.69 7.39 12.56
N PRO A 200 -13.82 6.95 11.29
CA PRO A 200 -12.80 6.10 10.67
C PRO A 200 -11.42 6.73 10.57
N ILE A 201 -11.36 8.02 10.31
CA ILE A 201 -10.11 8.76 10.13
C ILE A 201 -9.32 8.78 11.44
N LEU A 202 -9.99 8.97 12.57
CA LEU A 202 -9.37 8.97 13.89
C LEU A 202 -9.07 7.56 14.41
N GLY A 203 -9.93 6.58 14.10
CA GLY A 203 -9.81 5.19 14.53
C GLY A 203 -8.67 4.43 13.85
N ILE A 204 -8.16 4.92 12.72
CA ILE A 204 -7.15 4.22 11.92
C ILE A 204 -5.84 3.96 12.70
N ALA A 205 -5.45 4.84 13.63
CA ALA A 205 -4.26 4.62 14.47
C ALA A 205 -4.40 3.38 15.34
N GLU A 206 -5.58 3.20 15.93
CA GLU A 206 -5.89 2.06 16.80
C GLU A 206 -5.88 0.77 15.98
N GLU A 207 -6.52 0.78 14.81
CA GLU A 207 -6.51 -0.36 13.89
C GLU A 207 -5.09 -0.74 13.47
N LEU A 208 -4.28 0.24 13.11
CA LEU A 208 -2.91 -0.01 12.66
C LEU A 208 -1.98 -0.43 13.80
N SER A 209 -2.27 -0.04 15.05
CA SER A 209 -1.56 -0.57 16.21
C SER A 209 -1.82 -2.06 16.46
N LYS A 210 -2.98 -2.59 16.04
CA LYS A 210 -3.26 -4.05 16.08
C LYS A 210 -2.32 -4.83 15.15
N MET A 211 -1.90 -4.20 14.04
CA MET A 211 -0.95 -4.75 13.07
C MET A 211 0.47 -4.93 13.64
N GLN A 212 0.86 -4.14 14.64
CA GLN A 212 2.18 -4.19 15.28
C GLN A 212 2.47 -5.54 15.97
N ARG A 213 1.44 -6.39 16.16
CA ARG A 213 1.55 -7.75 16.74
C ARG A 213 1.76 -8.85 15.71
N SER A 214 1.54 -8.58 14.41
CA SER A 214 1.76 -9.53 13.31
C SER A 214 2.92 -9.06 12.42
N LEU A 215 3.66 -10.01 11.83
CA LEU A 215 4.75 -9.65 10.92
C LEU A 215 4.18 -9.05 9.62
N VAL A 216 4.39 -7.74 9.46
CA VAL A 216 3.91 -6.94 8.33
C VAL A 216 4.76 -7.22 7.09
N SER A 217 4.11 -7.45 5.96
CA SER A 217 4.78 -7.63 4.67
C SER A 217 5.33 -6.30 4.12
N PRO A 218 6.37 -6.31 3.26
CA PRO A 218 6.87 -5.09 2.62
C PRO A 218 5.84 -4.34 1.73
N ALA A 219 4.72 -4.98 1.34
CA ALA A 219 3.62 -4.27 0.67
C ALA A 219 2.82 -3.43 1.66
N GLN A 220 2.48 -4.04 2.80
CA GLN A 220 1.73 -3.35 3.84
C GLN A 220 2.54 -2.15 4.37
N SER A 221 3.86 -2.25 4.49
CA SER A 221 4.68 -1.10 4.91
C SER A 221 4.64 0.08 3.93
N THR A 222 4.80 -0.18 2.62
CA THR A 222 4.74 0.86 1.58
C THR A 222 3.37 1.54 1.56
N LEU A 223 2.31 0.76 1.79
CA LEU A 223 0.94 1.24 1.89
C LEU A 223 0.72 2.11 3.12
N LEU A 224 1.27 1.73 4.28
CA LEU A 224 1.20 2.52 5.51
C LEU A 224 1.96 3.84 5.40
N GLU A 225 3.13 3.84 4.76
CA GLU A 225 3.88 5.06 4.47
C GLU A 225 3.09 6.00 3.55
N SER A 226 2.51 5.45 2.47
CA SER A 226 1.68 6.22 1.55
C SER A 226 0.47 6.83 2.25
N LEU A 227 -0.21 6.06 3.10
CA LEU A 227 -1.34 6.52 3.91
C LEU A 227 -0.94 7.62 4.90
N GLY A 228 0.22 7.53 5.54
CA GLY A 228 0.74 8.59 6.42
C GLY A 228 0.96 9.91 5.68
N GLY A 229 1.42 9.84 4.43
CA GLY A 229 1.48 10.99 3.52
C GLY A 229 0.10 11.59 3.26
N THR A 230 -0.90 10.76 2.94
CA THR A 230 -2.28 11.21 2.71
C THR A 230 -2.88 11.88 3.96
N ILE A 231 -2.74 11.28 5.14
CA ILE A 231 -3.21 11.86 6.41
C ILE A 231 -2.60 13.24 6.66
N THR A 232 -1.29 13.37 6.47
CA THR A 232 -0.59 14.65 6.67
C THR A 232 -1.08 15.72 5.70
N SER A 233 -1.26 15.37 4.43
CA SER A 233 -1.78 16.30 3.42
C SER A 233 -3.24 16.70 3.71
N TYR A 234 -4.08 15.76 4.15
CA TYR A 234 -5.46 16.00 4.56
C TYR A 234 -5.53 16.98 5.74
N GLN A 235 -4.69 16.79 6.75
CA GLN A 235 -4.61 17.72 7.88
C GLN A 235 -4.27 19.14 7.46
N ASN A 236 -3.27 19.28 6.60
CA ASN A 236 -2.84 20.59 6.11
C ASN A 236 -3.97 21.26 5.31
N LEU A 237 -4.71 20.48 4.52
CA LEU A 237 -5.90 20.94 3.82
C LEU A 237 -7.00 21.38 4.80
N MET A 238 -7.35 20.56 5.79
CA MET A 238 -8.45 20.89 6.70
C MET A 238 -8.15 22.13 7.55
N LYS A 239 -6.90 22.34 7.99
CA LYS A 239 -6.49 23.58 8.66
C LYS A 239 -6.69 24.82 7.78
N ASP A 240 -6.50 24.67 6.48
CA ASP A 240 -6.66 25.76 5.51
C ASP A 240 -8.12 26.05 5.18
N VAL A 241 -8.96 25.00 5.18
CA VAL A 241 -10.34 25.00 4.68
C VAL A 241 -11.41 25.20 5.77
N LEU A 242 -11.18 24.71 6.99
CA LEU A 242 -12.16 24.76 8.09
C LEU A 242 -12.53 26.15 8.63
N PRO A 243 -11.72 27.22 8.50
CA PRO A 243 -12.19 28.56 8.85
C PRO A 243 -13.49 28.89 8.12
N VAL A 244 -14.52 29.33 8.87
CA VAL A 244 -15.91 29.47 8.37
C VAL A 244 -15.99 30.35 7.12
N GLU A 245 -15.20 31.42 7.08
CA GLU A 245 -15.16 32.38 5.98
C GLU A 245 -14.61 31.77 4.68
N ARG A 246 -13.77 30.75 4.78
CA ARG A 246 -13.23 30.03 3.61
C ARG A 246 -14.10 28.84 3.25
N PHE A 247 -14.56 28.09 4.26
CA PHE A 247 -15.37 26.89 4.04
C PHE A 247 -16.61 27.18 3.20
N SER A 248 -17.31 28.29 3.46
CA SER A 248 -18.58 28.61 2.79
C SER A 248 -18.45 28.97 1.31
N VAL A 249 -17.28 29.47 0.89
CA VAL A 249 -17.03 29.97 -0.48
C VAL A 249 -16.23 29.00 -1.36
N LEU A 250 -15.57 28.02 -0.76
CA LEU A 250 -14.83 26.99 -1.49
C LEU A 250 -15.80 26.02 -2.19
N PRO A 251 -15.45 25.53 -3.39
CA PRO A 251 -16.23 24.50 -4.05
C PRO A 251 -16.21 23.19 -3.24
N ASP A 252 -17.26 22.39 -3.40
CA ASP A 252 -17.42 21.09 -2.72
C ASP A 252 -16.23 20.16 -2.95
N SER A 253 -15.67 20.18 -4.16
CA SER A 253 -14.46 19.45 -4.52
C SER A 253 -13.28 19.78 -3.61
N VAL A 254 -13.18 20.98 -3.05
CA VAL A 254 -12.11 21.36 -2.11
C VAL A 254 -12.53 21.14 -0.66
N ARG A 255 -13.77 21.46 -0.29
CA ARG A 255 -14.18 21.48 1.12
C ARG A 255 -14.76 20.19 1.67
N TYR A 256 -15.34 19.34 0.82
CA TYR A 256 -16.13 18.19 1.23
C TYR A 256 -15.55 16.86 0.77
N TYR A 257 -15.32 16.70 -0.54
CA TYR A 257 -14.81 15.45 -1.12
C TYR A 257 -13.50 14.94 -0.52
N PRO A 258 -12.52 15.79 -0.13
CA PRO A 258 -11.31 15.32 0.54
C PRO A 258 -11.56 14.55 1.83
N THR A 259 -12.61 14.90 2.58
CA THR A 259 -12.99 14.15 3.79
C THR A 259 -13.58 12.78 3.44
N ILE A 260 -14.34 12.68 2.34
CA ILE A 260 -14.85 11.40 1.83
C ILE A 260 -13.67 10.49 1.45
N GLU A 261 -12.71 10.99 0.67
CA GLU A 261 -11.55 10.21 0.24
C GLU A 261 -10.68 9.77 1.43
N MET A 262 -10.43 10.66 2.39
CA MET A 262 -9.68 10.30 3.60
C MET A 262 -10.43 9.25 4.44
N ARG A 263 -11.75 9.37 4.59
CA ARG A 263 -12.56 8.35 5.27
C ARG A 263 -12.48 7.00 4.56
N ASN A 264 -12.68 6.99 3.25
CA ASN A 264 -12.67 5.77 2.44
C ASN A 264 -11.28 5.08 2.49
N SER A 265 -10.21 5.87 2.45
CA SER A 265 -8.84 5.39 2.66
C SER A 265 -8.65 4.74 4.02
N SER A 266 -9.23 5.34 5.06
CA SER A 266 -9.12 4.84 6.43
C SER A 266 -9.88 3.53 6.63
N ILE A 267 -11.07 3.40 6.04
CA ILE A 267 -11.85 2.16 6.04
C ILE A 267 -11.11 1.05 5.29
N LEU A 268 -10.57 1.36 4.11
CA LEU A 268 -9.82 0.37 3.34
C LEU A 268 -8.58 -0.10 4.09
N ALA A 269 -7.83 0.81 4.72
CA ALA A 269 -6.69 0.47 5.55
C ALA A 269 -7.08 -0.41 6.74
N ALA A 270 -8.17 -0.08 7.44
CA ALA A 270 -8.72 -0.89 8.53
C ALA A 270 -9.06 -2.32 8.06
N ARG A 271 -9.75 -2.47 6.93
CA ARG A 271 -10.08 -3.77 6.32
C ARG A 271 -8.84 -4.58 5.92
N TRP A 272 -7.75 -3.89 5.60
CA TRP A 272 -6.48 -4.53 5.29
C TRP A 272 -5.77 -5.07 6.53
N VAL A 273 -6.05 -4.49 7.71
CA VAL A 273 -5.54 -4.99 9.00
C VAL A 273 -6.39 -6.14 9.51
N GLU A 274 -7.71 -6.01 9.43
CA GLU A 274 -8.65 -6.92 10.06
C GLU A 274 -8.99 -8.09 9.14
N GLU A 275 -8.24 -9.19 9.24
CA GLU A 275 -8.54 -10.41 8.47
C GLU A 275 -9.82 -11.15 8.96
N ASN A 276 -10.36 -10.87 10.16
CA ASN A 276 -11.30 -11.81 10.81
C ASN A 276 -12.45 -11.24 11.68
N ASN A 277 -12.78 -9.93 11.67
CA ASN A 277 -13.87 -9.43 12.52
C ASN A 277 -15.18 -9.07 11.79
N SER A 278 -16.29 -9.58 12.35
CA SER A 278 -17.66 -9.52 11.83
C SER A 278 -18.48 -8.34 12.36
N GLN A 279 -17.85 -7.30 12.90
CA GLN A 279 -18.57 -6.11 13.36
C GLN A 279 -18.98 -5.23 12.18
N GLN A 280 -20.07 -4.46 12.33
CA GLN A 280 -20.67 -3.58 11.31
C GLN A 280 -19.58 -2.84 10.52
N GLN A 281 -19.29 -3.34 9.32
CA GLN A 281 -18.24 -2.77 8.49
C GLN A 281 -18.77 -1.47 7.91
N GLU A 282 -18.10 -0.36 8.24
CA GLU A 282 -18.41 0.93 7.64
C GLU A 282 -18.29 0.83 6.11
N GLU A 283 -19.31 1.31 5.39
CA GLU A 283 -19.34 1.26 3.94
C GLU A 283 -18.52 2.41 3.32
N ILE A 284 -17.82 2.10 2.22
CA ILE A 284 -17.13 3.09 1.40
C ILE A 284 -18.18 3.90 0.65
N ILE A 285 -18.09 5.22 0.76
CA ILE A 285 -18.97 6.13 0.04
C ILE A 285 -18.52 6.18 -1.42
N THR A 286 -19.45 5.97 -2.35
CA THR A 286 -19.19 6.01 -3.80
C THR A 286 -20.14 7.02 -4.46
N PRO A 287 -19.77 7.61 -5.60
CA PRO A 287 -20.71 8.41 -6.39
C PRO A 287 -21.87 7.56 -6.90
N GLU A 288 -22.93 8.21 -7.38
CA GLU A 288 -24.01 7.53 -8.09
C GLU A 288 -23.48 6.89 -9.38
N ASN A 289 -23.70 5.57 -9.50
CA ASN A 289 -23.08 4.78 -10.57
C ASN A 289 -23.49 5.28 -11.97
N THR A 290 -24.77 5.65 -12.16
CA THR A 290 -25.28 6.16 -13.43
C THR A 290 -24.62 7.46 -13.85
N GLU A 291 -24.40 8.39 -12.91
CA GLU A 291 -23.72 9.64 -13.20
C GLU A 291 -22.25 9.42 -13.54
N LEU A 292 -21.57 8.54 -12.80
CA LEU A 292 -20.16 8.23 -13.03
C LEU A 292 -19.95 7.58 -14.40
N LEU A 293 -20.78 6.60 -14.76
CA LEU A 293 -20.70 5.93 -16.06
C LEU A 293 -21.00 6.90 -17.21
N THR A 294 -21.98 7.79 -17.04
CA THR A 294 -22.28 8.84 -18.03
C THR A 294 -21.09 9.78 -18.23
N TRP A 295 -20.44 10.21 -17.13
CA TRP A 295 -19.23 11.02 -17.21
C TRP A 295 -18.08 10.30 -17.92
N LEU A 296 -17.86 9.02 -17.62
CA LEU A 296 -16.85 8.21 -18.30
C LEU A 296 -17.15 8.06 -19.80
N GLU A 297 -18.39 7.79 -20.17
CA GLU A 297 -18.81 7.68 -21.59
C GLU A 297 -18.59 8.97 -22.36
N ASN A 298 -18.87 10.12 -21.72
CA ASN A 298 -18.62 11.45 -22.30
C ASN A 298 -17.13 11.77 -22.48
N LEU A 299 -16.25 11.18 -21.67
CA LEU A 299 -14.80 11.27 -21.84
C LEU A 299 -14.33 10.38 -23.00
N ASP A 300 -14.68 9.10 -22.95
CA ASP A 300 -14.42 8.14 -24.02
C ASP A 300 -15.44 6.99 -23.94
N PRO A 301 -16.12 6.63 -25.04
CA PRO A 301 -17.12 5.54 -25.05
C PRO A 301 -16.60 4.17 -24.60
N SER A 302 -15.27 3.95 -24.61
CA SER A 302 -14.65 2.72 -24.13
C SER A 302 -14.48 2.64 -22.61
N PHE A 303 -14.43 3.77 -21.90
CA PHE A 303 -14.12 3.79 -20.47
C PHE A 303 -15.13 3.07 -19.57
N PRO A 304 -16.46 3.16 -19.80
CA PRO A 304 -17.43 2.36 -19.04
C PRO A 304 -17.14 0.85 -19.12
N ASN A 305 -16.77 0.35 -20.31
CA ASN A 305 -16.45 -1.06 -20.50
C ASN A 305 -15.13 -1.45 -19.81
N MET A 306 -14.14 -0.57 -19.77
CA MET A 306 -12.90 -0.81 -19.02
C MET A 306 -13.17 -0.94 -17.52
N LEU A 307 -14.02 -0.07 -16.96
CA LEU A 307 -14.40 -0.11 -15.56
C LEU A 307 -15.19 -1.39 -15.21
N LEU A 308 -16.19 -1.73 -16.03
CA LEU A 308 -16.97 -2.96 -15.87
C LEU A 308 -16.11 -4.21 -15.99
N GLY A 309 -15.17 -4.23 -16.94
CA GLY A 309 -14.20 -5.32 -17.07
C GLY A 309 -13.34 -5.46 -15.81
N ALA A 310 -12.91 -4.35 -15.22
CA ALA A 310 -12.16 -4.35 -13.97
C ALA A 310 -13.00 -4.88 -12.79
N GLU A 311 -14.28 -4.50 -12.68
CA GLU A 311 -15.21 -5.04 -11.67
C GLU A 311 -15.42 -6.56 -11.82
N GLN A 312 -15.62 -7.04 -13.05
CA GLN A 312 -15.83 -8.47 -13.33
C GLN A 312 -14.65 -9.35 -12.92
N THR A 313 -13.42 -8.80 -12.92
CA THR A 313 -12.24 -9.55 -12.45
C THR A 313 -12.28 -9.89 -10.96
N ILE A 314 -13.06 -9.17 -10.15
CA ILE A 314 -13.19 -9.45 -8.71
C ILE A 314 -13.68 -10.88 -8.48
N TYR A 315 -14.65 -11.33 -9.27
CA TYR A 315 -15.32 -12.63 -9.15
C TYR A 315 -14.79 -13.68 -10.14
N SER A 316 -13.70 -13.37 -10.86
CA SER A 316 -13.18 -14.26 -11.88
C SER A 316 -12.51 -15.50 -11.25
N PRO A 317 -12.73 -16.71 -11.82
CA PRO A 317 -12.02 -17.91 -11.38
C PRO A 317 -10.55 -17.94 -11.85
N ASN A 318 -10.09 -16.93 -12.59
CA ASN A 318 -8.71 -16.86 -13.08
C ASN A 318 -7.74 -16.69 -11.89
N PRO A 319 -6.69 -17.53 -11.75
CA PRO A 319 -5.69 -17.35 -10.68
C PRO A 319 -4.99 -15.98 -10.71
N ASP A 320 -4.91 -15.33 -11.88
CA ASP A 320 -4.31 -14.01 -12.06
C ASP A 320 -5.32 -12.85 -11.90
N HIS A 321 -6.55 -13.12 -11.44
CA HIS A 321 -7.61 -12.12 -11.40
C HIS A 321 -7.26 -10.87 -10.59
N CYS A 322 -6.53 -10.99 -9.48
CA CYS A 322 -6.04 -9.86 -8.68
C CYS A 322 -5.09 -8.94 -9.48
N ARG A 323 -4.23 -9.52 -10.32
CA ARG A 323 -3.33 -8.77 -11.20
C ARG A 323 -4.10 -8.08 -12.32
N HIS A 324 -5.06 -8.77 -12.93
CA HIS A 324 -5.94 -8.19 -13.93
C HIS A 324 -6.77 -7.04 -13.35
N PHE A 325 -7.34 -7.22 -12.16
CA PHE A 325 -8.03 -6.18 -11.41
C PHE A 325 -7.17 -4.92 -11.28
N ALA A 326 -5.98 -5.07 -10.72
CA ALA A 326 -5.05 -3.97 -10.50
C ALA A 326 -4.64 -3.29 -11.82
N SER A 327 -4.26 -4.07 -12.83
CA SER A 327 -3.85 -3.55 -14.13
C SER A 327 -4.96 -2.75 -14.80
N SER A 328 -6.18 -3.28 -14.85
CA SER A 328 -7.32 -2.61 -15.49
C SER A 328 -7.65 -1.27 -14.85
N HIS A 329 -7.63 -1.17 -13.52
CA HIS A 329 -7.87 0.08 -12.82
C HIS A 329 -6.77 1.13 -13.08
N ARG A 330 -5.49 0.71 -13.09
CA ARG A 330 -4.36 1.60 -13.40
C ARG A 330 -4.38 2.07 -14.85
N GLU A 331 -4.74 1.18 -15.77
CA GLU A 331 -4.85 1.48 -17.19
C GLU A 331 -5.95 2.52 -17.43
N LEU A 332 -7.15 2.30 -16.88
CA LEU A 332 -8.24 3.27 -16.94
C LEU A 332 -7.84 4.63 -16.34
N SER A 333 -7.20 4.63 -15.16
CA SER A 333 -6.66 5.86 -14.56
C SER A 333 -5.68 6.58 -15.48
N THR A 334 -4.80 5.84 -16.14
CA THR A 334 -3.81 6.41 -17.06
C THR A 334 -4.52 7.05 -18.25
N HIS A 335 -5.46 6.36 -18.89
CA HIS A 335 -6.21 6.93 -20.01
C HIS A 335 -6.98 8.19 -19.62
N ILE A 336 -7.66 8.19 -18.48
CA ILE A 336 -8.38 9.37 -17.97
C ILE A 336 -7.42 10.55 -17.77
N LEU A 337 -6.27 10.34 -17.09
CA LEU A 337 -5.30 11.43 -16.88
C LEU A 337 -4.70 11.96 -18.19
N HIS A 338 -4.44 11.08 -19.16
CA HIS A 338 -3.92 11.50 -20.47
C HIS A 338 -4.95 12.32 -21.26
N LEU A 339 -6.23 11.98 -21.16
CA LEU A 339 -7.31 12.71 -21.81
C LEU A 339 -7.57 14.07 -21.15
N LEU A 340 -7.63 14.11 -19.81
CA LEU A 340 -7.89 15.33 -19.03
C LEU A 340 -6.69 16.30 -19.02
N ALA A 341 -5.48 15.78 -19.16
CA ALA A 341 -4.26 16.58 -19.18
C ALA A 341 -3.33 16.16 -20.33
N PRO A 342 -3.67 16.45 -21.60
CA PRO A 342 -2.87 16.05 -22.76
C PRO A 342 -1.46 16.62 -22.72
N ASP A 343 -0.50 15.87 -23.29
CA ASP A 343 0.93 16.20 -23.21
C ASP A 343 1.24 17.63 -23.66
N GLU A 344 0.68 18.03 -24.80
CA GLU A 344 0.88 19.35 -25.39
C GLU A 344 0.23 20.46 -24.58
N ALA A 345 -0.86 20.18 -23.88
CA ALA A 345 -1.51 21.15 -23.00
C ALA A 345 -0.69 21.39 -21.73
N VAL A 346 -0.17 20.31 -21.12
CA VAL A 346 0.67 20.41 -19.92
C VAL A 346 2.00 21.10 -20.24
N LYS A 347 2.65 20.76 -21.37
CA LYS A 347 3.89 21.43 -21.82
C LYS A 347 3.74 22.93 -22.04
N LYS A 348 2.56 23.39 -22.47
CA LYS A 348 2.26 24.82 -22.60
C LYS A 348 2.01 25.51 -21.25
N TRP A 349 1.49 24.76 -20.28
CA TRP A 349 1.15 25.29 -18.96
C TRP A 349 2.36 25.44 -18.04
N THR A 350 3.36 24.56 -18.14
CA THR A 350 4.52 24.60 -17.25
C THR A 350 5.84 24.36 -17.99
N THR A 351 6.88 25.04 -17.53
CA THR A 351 8.27 24.86 -17.98
C THR A 351 9.16 24.27 -16.89
N ASP A 352 8.60 23.89 -15.74
CA ASP A 352 9.36 23.30 -14.63
C ASP A 352 9.90 21.92 -15.05
N PRO A 353 11.23 21.71 -15.06
CA PRO A 353 11.82 20.44 -15.46
C PRO A 353 11.36 19.26 -14.58
N ASN A 354 10.95 19.49 -13.33
CA ASN A 354 10.46 18.44 -12.44
C ASN A 354 9.07 17.91 -12.83
N HIS A 355 8.38 18.58 -13.76
CA HIS A 355 7.09 18.12 -14.27
C HIS A 355 7.21 17.12 -15.42
N PHE A 356 8.42 16.86 -15.91
CA PHE A 356 8.66 15.97 -17.04
C PHE A 356 9.56 14.80 -16.64
N ASP A 357 9.33 13.64 -17.25
CA ASP A 357 10.21 12.50 -17.13
C ASP A 357 11.44 12.63 -18.05
N LYS A 358 12.30 11.60 -18.03
CA LYS A 358 13.50 11.52 -18.88
C LYS A 358 13.21 11.60 -20.38
N ASP A 359 11.99 11.25 -20.80
CA ASP A 359 11.55 11.25 -22.20
C ASP A 359 10.77 12.54 -22.54
N SER A 360 10.85 13.56 -21.68
CA SER A 360 10.14 14.85 -21.80
C SER A 360 8.62 14.73 -21.85
N LYS A 361 8.05 13.66 -21.28
CA LYS A 361 6.60 13.49 -21.13
C LYS A 361 6.15 14.00 -19.75
N PRO A 362 4.96 14.62 -19.63
CA PRO A 362 4.46 15.04 -18.35
C PRO A 362 4.27 13.85 -17.39
N THR A 363 4.82 14.00 -16.18
CA THR A 363 4.63 13.03 -15.11
C THR A 363 3.17 12.99 -14.67
N ARG A 364 2.75 11.88 -14.05
CA ARG A 364 1.43 11.76 -13.43
C ARG A 364 1.13 12.90 -12.45
N LYS A 365 2.13 13.27 -11.64
CA LYS A 365 2.04 14.41 -10.70
C LYS A 365 1.79 15.73 -11.43
N ALA A 366 2.48 15.97 -12.54
CA ALA A 366 2.25 17.16 -13.36
C ALA A 366 0.85 17.18 -13.97
N ARG A 367 0.32 16.03 -14.42
CA ARG A 367 -1.06 15.92 -14.92
C ARG A 367 -2.09 16.22 -13.84
N LEU A 368 -1.93 15.69 -12.63
CA LEU A 368 -2.82 15.99 -11.51
C LEU A 368 -2.80 17.48 -11.13
N LYS A 369 -1.60 18.09 -11.06
CA LYS A 369 -1.48 19.55 -10.89
C LYS A 369 -2.18 20.32 -12.00
N PHE A 370 -2.02 19.88 -13.25
CA PHE A 370 -2.70 20.49 -14.39
C PHE A 370 -4.22 20.34 -14.28
N ILE A 371 -4.75 19.18 -13.92
CA ILE A 371 -6.19 18.96 -13.73
C ILE A 371 -6.75 19.90 -12.66
N ALA A 372 -6.03 20.08 -11.55
CA ALA A 372 -6.42 20.95 -10.46
C ALA A 372 -5.97 22.42 -10.62
N ARG A 373 -5.41 22.83 -11.77
CA ARG A 373 -4.69 24.12 -11.97
C ARG A 373 -5.50 25.39 -11.69
N ASN A 374 -6.82 25.27 -11.74
CA ASN A 374 -7.75 26.38 -11.54
C ASN A 374 -8.25 26.45 -10.09
N HIS A 375 -7.86 25.50 -9.24
CA HIS A 375 -8.02 25.60 -7.80
C HIS A 375 -6.81 26.35 -7.24
N SER A 376 -7.03 27.54 -6.69
CA SER A 376 -6.00 28.39 -6.06
C SER A 376 -5.67 27.94 -4.63
N ASN A 377 -5.54 26.63 -4.41
CA ASN A 377 -5.27 26.04 -3.11
C ASN A 377 -4.20 24.94 -3.22
N ASP A 378 -2.96 25.28 -2.82
CA ASP A 378 -1.82 24.36 -2.92
C ASP A 378 -1.95 23.15 -1.97
N THR A 379 -2.56 23.32 -0.78
CA THR A 379 -2.75 22.20 0.16
C THR A 379 -3.78 21.20 -0.38
N PHE A 380 -4.77 21.68 -1.12
CA PHE A 380 -5.72 20.84 -1.86
C PHE A 380 -5.04 20.03 -2.97
N VAL A 381 -4.21 20.70 -3.78
CA VAL A 381 -3.48 20.02 -4.86
C VAL A 381 -2.52 18.97 -4.30
N ASP A 382 -1.85 19.24 -3.18
CA ASP A 382 -1.00 18.26 -2.51
C ASP A 382 -1.81 17.06 -1.99
N PHE A 383 -2.96 17.30 -1.35
CA PHE A 383 -3.87 16.23 -0.93
C PHE A 383 -4.32 15.35 -2.11
N LEU A 384 -4.78 15.96 -3.20
CA LEU A 384 -5.19 15.22 -4.40
C LEU A 384 -4.07 14.30 -4.92
N ILE A 385 -2.84 14.82 -4.99
CA ILE A 385 -1.69 14.04 -5.44
C ILE A 385 -1.43 12.88 -4.49
N LYS A 386 -1.43 13.11 -3.17
CA LYS A 386 -1.17 12.07 -2.18
C LYS A 386 -2.26 11.01 -2.12
N ASP A 387 -3.51 11.41 -2.23
CA ASP A 387 -4.64 10.49 -2.28
C ASP A 387 -4.61 9.61 -3.55
N PHE A 388 -4.29 10.20 -4.70
CA PHE A 388 -4.12 9.46 -5.95
C PHE A 388 -2.92 8.51 -5.89
N GLU A 389 -1.78 8.98 -5.38
CA GLU A 389 -0.59 8.14 -5.15
C GLU A 389 -0.91 6.96 -4.22
N ASN A 390 -1.75 7.18 -3.20
CA ASN A 390 -2.23 6.12 -2.32
C ASN A 390 -3.11 5.10 -3.05
N GLN A 391 -4.07 5.53 -3.88
CA GLN A 391 -4.84 4.59 -4.72
C GLN A 391 -3.92 3.77 -5.63
N MET A 392 -2.92 4.40 -6.24
CA MET A 392 -2.01 3.70 -7.13
C MET A 392 -1.10 2.74 -6.37
N ALA A 393 -0.66 3.08 -5.16
CA ALA A 393 0.10 2.17 -4.31
C ALA A 393 -0.73 0.95 -3.90
N LEU A 394 -2.01 1.16 -3.60
CA LEU A 394 -2.99 0.10 -3.33
C LEU A 394 -3.25 -0.82 -4.53
N LEU A 395 -3.20 -0.26 -5.75
CA LEU A 395 -3.35 -0.97 -7.02
C LEU A 395 -2.02 -1.43 -7.65
N ASN A 396 -0.88 -1.26 -6.98
CA ASN A 396 0.41 -1.72 -7.50
C ASN A 396 0.59 -3.20 -7.18
N ALA A 397 0.12 -4.05 -8.10
CA ALA A 397 0.22 -5.51 -8.03
C ALA A 397 1.43 -6.14 -8.78
N ASP A 398 2.30 -5.37 -9.43
CA ASP A 398 3.43 -5.90 -10.24
C ASP A 398 4.79 -5.52 -9.60
N GLU A 399 5.86 -6.34 -9.58
CA GLU A 399 6.31 -7.32 -10.60
C GLU A 399 6.79 -8.69 -10.05
N HIS A 400 6.66 -9.01 -8.74
CA HIS A 400 7.25 -10.25 -8.16
C HIS A 400 6.32 -11.08 -7.26
N ARG A 401 5.02 -10.79 -7.18
CA ARG A 401 4.19 -11.33 -6.10
C ARG A 401 3.02 -12.16 -6.63
N ARG A 402 3.26 -13.46 -6.75
CA ARG A 402 2.21 -14.50 -6.89
C ARG A 402 1.32 -14.65 -5.64
N THR A 403 1.43 -13.77 -4.64
CA THR A 403 0.86 -13.98 -3.30
C THR A 403 0.39 -12.68 -2.62
N GLN A 404 -0.06 -11.66 -3.35
CA GLN A 404 -1.02 -10.74 -2.74
C GLN A 404 -2.40 -11.35 -2.93
N GLU A 405 -2.78 -12.23 -2.00
CA GLU A 405 -4.14 -12.73 -1.91
C GLU A 405 -5.01 -11.59 -1.37
N TYR A 406 -5.46 -10.70 -2.26
CA TYR A 406 -6.57 -9.83 -1.90
C TYR A 406 -7.77 -10.74 -1.65
N THR A 407 -8.33 -10.67 -0.45
CA THR A 407 -9.64 -11.27 -0.24
C THR A 407 -10.65 -10.57 -1.16
N GLU A 408 -11.71 -11.27 -1.56
CA GLU A 408 -12.79 -10.68 -2.35
C GLU A 408 -13.34 -9.40 -1.71
N LYS A 409 -13.45 -9.37 -0.36
CA LYS A 409 -13.87 -8.18 0.40
C LYS A 409 -12.92 -6.99 0.21
N VAL A 410 -11.62 -7.24 0.15
CA VAL A 410 -10.60 -6.20 -0.09
C VAL A 410 -10.67 -5.72 -1.54
N LEU A 411 -10.88 -6.61 -2.51
CA LEU A 411 -11.07 -6.23 -3.92
C LEU A 411 -12.31 -5.36 -4.12
N ILE A 412 -13.44 -5.73 -3.51
CA ILE A 412 -14.67 -4.92 -3.54
C ILE A 412 -14.42 -3.54 -2.91
N ALA A 413 -13.70 -3.50 -1.78
CA ALA A 413 -13.37 -2.25 -1.10
C ALA A 413 -12.45 -1.36 -1.96
N LEU A 414 -11.43 -1.94 -2.58
CA LEU A 414 -10.53 -1.26 -3.51
C LEU A 414 -11.28 -0.70 -4.71
N HIS A 415 -12.20 -1.47 -5.28
CA HIS A 415 -13.03 -1.04 -6.40
C HIS A 415 -13.90 0.14 -5.98
N LYS A 416 -14.62 0.05 -4.86
CA LYS A 416 -15.43 1.17 -4.35
C LYS A 416 -14.59 2.42 -4.07
N ARG A 417 -13.39 2.29 -3.47
CA ARG A 417 -12.49 3.45 -3.28
C ARG A 417 -12.06 4.05 -4.62
N PHE A 418 -11.80 3.21 -5.63
CA PHE A 418 -11.51 3.69 -6.97
C PHE A 418 -12.68 4.47 -7.58
N LEU A 419 -13.92 3.98 -7.44
CA LEU A 419 -15.11 4.71 -7.87
C LEU A 419 -15.22 6.08 -7.17
N SER A 420 -14.93 6.12 -5.86
CA SER A 420 -14.85 7.37 -5.09
C SER A 420 -13.84 8.35 -5.69
N MET A 421 -12.60 7.90 -5.91
CA MET A 421 -11.54 8.70 -6.53
C MET A 421 -11.93 9.21 -7.93
N LEU A 422 -12.59 8.39 -8.75
CA LEU A 422 -13.09 8.84 -10.05
C LEU A 422 -14.18 9.91 -9.90
N GLY A 423 -15.11 9.72 -8.96
CA GLY A 423 -16.10 10.73 -8.58
C GLY A 423 -15.42 12.03 -8.13
N PHE A 424 -14.38 11.94 -7.33
CA PHE A 424 -13.62 13.11 -6.89
C PHE A 424 -12.95 13.84 -8.07
N ILE A 425 -12.32 13.12 -9.00
CA ILE A 425 -11.75 13.70 -10.23
C ILE A 425 -12.85 14.36 -11.08
N LYS A 426 -14.01 13.70 -11.24
CA LYS A 426 -15.19 14.28 -11.92
C LYS A 426 -15.56 15.62 -11.30
N GLU A 427 -15.69 15.69 -9.97
CA GLU A 427 -16.09 16.92 -9.28
C GLU A 427 -15.05 18.03 -9.42
N ILE A 428 -13.76 17.70 -9.36
CA ILE A 428 -12.69 18.65 -9.65
C ILE A 428 -12.90 19.20 -11.05
N THR A 429 -13.00 18.35 -12.07
CA THR A 429 -13.14 18.83 -13.46
C THR A 429 -14.44 19.59 -13.71
N SER A 430 -15.52 19.25 -13.00
CA SER A 430 -16.86 19.85 -13.18
C SER A 430 -17.04 21.17 -12.42
N SER A 431 -16.28 21.39 -11.33
CA SER A 431 -16.25 22.63 -10.54
C SER A 431 -15.76 23.88 -11.32
N HIS A 432 -15.54 23.73 -12.62
CA HIS A 432 -15.05 24.74 -13.55
C HIS A 432 -16.11 25.26 -14.53
N SER A 433 -17.37 24.87 -14.36
CA SER A 433 -18.48 25.29 -15.22
C SER A 433 -19.25 26.46 -14.63
#